data_AF-A0A0J9BV60-F1
#
_entry.id   AF-A0A0J9BV60-F1
#
_cell.length_a   1.000
_cell.length_b   1.000
_cell.length_c   1.000
_cell.angle_alpha   90.00
_cell.angle_beta   90.00
_cell.angle_gamma   90.00
#
_symmetry.space_group_name_H-M   'P 1'
#
loop_
_entity.id
_entity.type
_entity.pdbx_description
1 polymer ?
#
loop_
_entity_poly.entity_id
_entity_poly.type
_entity_poly.pdbx_seq_one_letter_code
_entity_poly.pdbx_strand_id
1 'polypeptide(L)'
;MKLNDNRCQDKIMRQEYYYQHMTKGEQSAYRSMLDGFEAIAPEFPVLNLGGRELSDLFFRLRLDHPSIFYVEGFNYRYADNSQYVQLIPQYMFEKKKIKEMKLALESRINRLVQQAGDLSPEEKEKYIHDFICTNVTYDKLKKQYSHEIIGPLQQGVGVCEGIAKTVKILCDRMGMECIIAISQADPEQGIRYRHAWNLVKLKNTWYHLDATFDNSLGRYGQKRFDYYNLDDKMMFRDHQPLVYGMPACPDGSRFYYKENRLSLTKVEDVSGRMKAVLRKKQPYFVFHWRGGALNREVLERIVWTASEAAREKGKYIRLSVNYRQAVMEIAVLESQLQETICREEANEGELDGREK
;
A
#
# COMPACT_ATOMS: atom_id res chain seq x y z
N MET A 1 -26.82 -5.68 26.93
CA MET A 1 -26.84 -4.99 25.61
C MET A 1 -25.80 -3.85 25.48
N LYS A 2 -25.49 -3.07 26.52
CA LYS A 2 -24.54 -1.93 26.43
C LYS A 2 -23.04 -2.28 26.22
N LEU A 3 -22.59 -3.48 26.61
CA LEU A 3 -21.18 -3.91 26.49
C LEU A 3 -20.72 -4.31 25.07
N ASN A 4 -21.65 -4.59 24.16
CA ASN A 4 -21.32 -4.87 22.74
C ASN A 4 -21.27 -3.59 21.91
N ASP A 5 -22.08 -2.58 22.28
CA ASP A 5 -22.15 -1.30 21.59
C ASP A 5 -20.86 -0.49 21.80
N ASN A 6 -20.37 -0.40 23.04
CA ASN A 6 -19.10 0.27 23.35
C ASN A 6 -17.90 -0.41 22.69
N ARG A 7 -17.87 -1.75 22.60
CA ARG A 7 -16.79 -2.48 21.90
C ARG A 7 -16.83 -2.32 20.39
N CYS A 8 -18.01 -2.11 19.81
CA CYS A 8 -18.19 -1.82 18.40
C CYS A 8 -17.76 -0.38 18.09
N GLN A 9 -18.19 0.58 18.92
CA GLN A 9 -17.77 1.98 18.82
C GLN A 9 -16.25 2.15 19.05
N ASP A 10 -15.66 1.48 20.05
CA ASP A 10 -14.20 1.51 20.27
C ASP A 10 -13.42 0.93 19.08
N LYS A 11 -13.96 -0.10 18.40
CA LYS A 11 -13.35 -0.66 17.19
C LYS A 11 -13.45 0.29 16.00
N ILE A 12 -14.60 0.91 15.79
CA ILE A 12 -14.82 1.90 14.73
C ILE A 12 -13.91 3.12 14.96
N MET A 13 -13.87 3.62 16.19
CA MET A 13 -13.02 4.75 16.56
C MET A 13 -11.55 4.46 16.30
N ARG A 14 -11.04 3.26 16.63
CA ARG A 14 -9.64 2.86 16.33
C ARG A 14 -9.30 2.83 14.83
N GLN A 15 -10.31 2.72 13.96
CA GLN A 15 -10.13 2.67 12.51
C GLN A 15 -10.16 4.04 11.84
N GLU A 16 -10.58 5.08 12.57
CA GLU A 16 -10.69 6.46 12.07
C GLU A 16 -9.55 7.32 12.64
N TYR A 17 -8.35 7.15 12.09
CA TYR A 17 -7.15 7.83 12.58
C TYR A 17 -7.27 9.35 12.41
N TYR A 18 -7.69 9.80 11.23
CA TYR A 18 -7.76 11.23 10.95
C TYR A 18 -8.83 11.91 11.78
N TYR A 19 -10.00 11.27 11.96
CA TYR A 19 -11.07 11.76 12.84
C TYR A 19 -10.59 12.05 14.28
N GLN A 20 -9.74 11.18 14.84
CA GLN A 20 -9.23 11.34 16.21
C GLN A 20 -8.31 12.55 16.38
N HIS A 21 -7.73 13.07 15.30
CA HIS A 21 -6.80 14.20 15.31
C HIS A 21 -7.48 15.53 14.90
N MET A 22 -8.80 15.53 14.78
CA MET A 22 -9.60 16.70 14.41
C MET A 22 -10.08 17.48 15.63
N THR A 23 -10.31 18.79 15.44
CA THR A 23 -11.03 19.64 16.38
C THR A 23 -12.50 19.22 16.49
N LYS A 24 -13.21 19.67 17.54
CA LYS A 24 -14.65 19.36 17.71
C LYS A 24 -15.51 19.83 16.53
N GLY A 25 -15.16 20.98 15.93
CA GLY A 25 -15.88 21.51 14.76
C GLY A 25 -15.68 20.63 13.53
N GLU A 26 -14.44 20.26 13.24
CA GLU A 26 -14.10 19.31 12.18
C GLU A 26 -14.78 17.94 12.40
N GLN A 27 -14.75 17.39 13.61
CA GLN A 27 -15.42 16.14 13.94
C GLN A 27 -16.94 16.20 13.67
N SER A 28 -17.59 17.33 14.02
CA SER A 28 -19.01 17.53 13.74
C SER A 28 -19.32 17.58 12.24
N ALA A 29 -18.51 18.31 11.47
CA ALA A 29 -18.63 18.36 10.02
C ALA A 29 -18.33 16.99 9.38
N TYR A 30 -17.32 16.26 9.87
CA TYR A 30 -16.92 14.94 9.41
C TYR A 30 -18.06 13.94 9.53
N ARG A 31 -18.70 13.87 10.70
CA ARG A 31 -19.83 12.96 10.93
C ARG A 31 -21.03 13.32 10.05
N SER A 32 -21.33 14.63 9.93
CA SER A 32 -22.40 15.10 9.05
C SER A 32 -22.13 14.72 7.58
N MET A 33 -20.88 14.83 7.13
CA MET A 33 -20.45 14.36 5.81
C MET A 33 -20.63 12.85 5.65
N LEU A 34 -20.12 12.06 6.58
CA LEU A 34 -20.20 10.60 6.53
C LEU A 34 -21.66 10.14 6.46
N ASP A 35 -22.52 10.62 7.37
CA ASP A 35 -23.93 10.27 7.43
C ASP A 35 -24.66 10.63 6.12
N GLY A 36 -24.39 11.83 5.58
CA GLY A 36 -24.95 12.28 4.31
C GLY A 36 -24.51 11.43 3.12
N PHE A 37 -23.23 11.05 3.06
CA PHE A 37 -22.70 10.18 2.02
C PHE A 37 -23.22 8.74 2.13
N GLU A 38 -23.36 8.20 3.34
CA GLU A 38 -23.92 6.87 3.58
C GLU A 38 -25.40 6.78 3.22
N ALA A 39 -26.18 7.82 3.50
CA ALA A 39 -27.57 7.97 3.08
C ALA A 39 -27.73 8.17 1.56
N ILE A 40 -26.63 8.48 0.86
CA ILE A 40 -26.60 8.90 -0.55
C ILE A 40 -27.59 10.06 -0.74
N ALA A 41 -27.48 11.07 0.14
CA ALA A 41 -28.36 12.22 0.19
C ALA A 41 -27.99 13.23 -0.92
N PRO A 42 -28.98 13.84 -1.60
CA PRO A 42 -28.70 14.83 -2.65
C PRO A 42 -28.04 16.11 -2.08
N GLU A 43 -28.35 16.44 -0.83
CA GLU A 43 -27.73 17.52 -0.07
C GLU A 43 -27.94 17.31 1.44
N PHE A 44 -27.09 17.91 2.26
CA PHE A 44 -27.19 17.87 3.72
C PHE A 44 -26.41 19.03 4.37
N PRO A 45 -26.81 19.48 5.58
CA PRO A 45 -26.10 20.54 6.29
C PRO A 45 -24.78 20.03 6.89
N VAL A 46 -23.74 20.85 6.84
CA VAL A 46 -22.48 20.65 7.57
C VAL A 46 -22.07 21.97 8.23
N LEU A 47 -21.32 21.90 9.34
CA LEU A 47 -20.77 23.08 10.00
C LEU A 47 -19.92 23.89 9.00
N ASN A 48 -20.10 25.21 8.98
CA ASN A 48 -19.37 26.08 8.06
C ASN A 48 -17.92 26.28 8.53
N LEU A 49 -17.01 25.47 7.99
CA LEU A 49 -15.56 25.56 8.22
C LEU A 49 -14.82 26.29 7.07
N GLY A 50 -15.54 26.71 6.03
CA GLY A 50 -14.95 27.25 4.81
C GLY A 50 -14.47 26.17 3.83
N GLY A 51 -14.47 26.50 2.54
CA GLY A 51 -14.32 25.51 1.46
C GLY A 51 -13.01 24.73 1.47
N ARG A 52 -11.89 25.38 1.85
CA ARG A 52 -10.58 24.70 1.93
C ARG A 52 -10.56 23.66 3.04
N GLU A 53 -11.05 24.01 4.23
CA GLU A 53 -11.12 23.09 5.37
C GLU A 53 -12.09 21.94 5.09
N LEU A 54 -13.27 22.21 4.51
CA LEU A 54 -14.21 21.17 4.11
C LEU A 54 -13.61 20.22 3.06
N SER A 55 -12.80 20.73 2.12
CA SER A 55 -12.16 19.90 1.09
C SER A 55 -11.08 18.98 1.69
N ASP A 56 -10.25 19.51 2.58
CA ASP A 56 -9.25 18.72 3.31
C ASP A 56 -9.90 17.71 4.27
N LEU A 57 -11.00 18.09 4.93
CA LEU A 57 -11.80 17.21 5.77
C LEU A 57 -12.38 16.04 4.97
N PHE A 58 -12.97 16.33 3.81
CA PHE A 58 -13.49 15.32 2.90
C PHE A 58 -12.39 14.37 2.41
N PHE A 59 -11.21 14.90 2.09
CA PHE A 59 -10.06 14.07 1.70
C PHE A 59 -9.66 13.11 2.81
N ARG A 60 -9.45 13.62 4.05
CA ARG A 60 -9.15 12.80 5.24
C ARG A 60 -10.24 11.77 5.53
N LEU A 61 -11.51 12.13 5.36
CA LEU A 61 -12.65 11.22 5.52
C LEU A 61 -12.58 10.03 4.54
N ARG A 62 -12.18 10.25 3.28
CA ARG A 62 -11.99 9.16 2.30
C ARG A 62 -10.81 8.25 2.62
N LEU A 63 -9.83 8.72 3.39
CA LEU A 63 -8.72 7.90 3.86
C LEU A 63 -9.14 6.98 5.02
N ASP A 64 -9.97 7.48 5.93
CA ASP A 64 -10.55 6.69 7.03
C ASP A 64 -11.67 5.75 6.53
N HIS A 65 -12.49 6.19 5.58
CA HIS A 65 -13.64 5.44 5.02
C HIS A 65 -13.55 5.21 3.51
N PRO A 66 -12.75 4.24 3.05
CA PRO A 66 -12.77 3.81 1.65
C PRO A 66 -14.14 3.32 1.14
N SER A 67 -15.09 3.02 2.04
CA SER A 67 -16.44 2.54 1.71
C SER A 67 -17.31 3.57 0.98
N ILE A 68 -16.97 4.86 1.05
CA ILE A 68 -17.66 5.94 0.31
C ILE A 68 -17.04 6.20 -1.06
N PHE A 69 -16.47 5.17 -1.69
CA PHE A 69 -15.78 5.18 -2.99
C PHE A 69 -16.51 5.85 -4.16
N TYR A 70 -17.81 6.11 -4.02
CA TYR A 70 -18.68 6.68 -5.04
C TYR A 70 -18.81 8.20 -4.94
N VAL A 71 -18.14 8.85 -3.96
CA VAL A 71 -18.15 10.30 -3.79
C VAL A 71 -16.86 10.89 -4.35
N GLU A 72 -16.98 11.67 -5.42
CA GLU A 72 -15.85 12.29 -6.10
C GLU A 72 -15.42 13.61 -5.43
N GLY A 73 -16.41 14.41 -5.07
CA GLY A 73 -16.25 15.77 -4.57
C GLY A 73 -17.56 16.31 -4.04
N PHE A 74 -17.62 17.62 -3.87
CA PHE A 74 -18.85 18.30 -3.48
C PHE A 74 -18.83 19.75 -3.94
N ASN A 75 -20.02 20.30 -4.10
CA ASN A 75 -20.26 21.75 -4.07
C ASN A 75 -20.90 22.09 -2.72
N TYR A 76 -20.92 23.37 -2.35
CA TYR A 76 -21.70 23.81 -1.19
C TYR A 76 -22.36 25.14 -1.45
N ARG A 77 -23.54 25.34 -0.85
CA ARG A 77 -24.25 26.62 -0.83
C ARG A 77 -24.25 27.18 0.57
N TYR A 78 -24.02 28.48 0.68
CA TYR A 78 -24.08 29.20 1.95
C TYR A 78 -25.29 30.15 1.95
N ALA A 79 -25.77 30.42 3.16
CA ALA A 79 -26.70 31.51 3.43
C ALA A 79 -25.98 32.50 4.37
N ASP A 80 -26.25 33.80 4.20
CA ASP A 80 -25.60 34.83 5.02
C ASP A 80 -25.88 34.60 6.51
N ASN A 81 -24.84 34.77 7.34
CA ASN A 81 -24.86 34.56 8.79
C ASN A 81 -25.26 33.15 9.27
N SER A 82 -25.22 32.13 8.39
CA SER A 82 -25.49 30.74 8.78
C SER A 82 -24.24 30.06 9.37
N GLN A 83 -24.43 29.37 10.50
CA GLN A 83 -23.42 28.47 11.07
C GLN A 83 -23.21 27.20 10.23
N TYR A 84 -24.12 26.89 9.30
CA TYR A 84 -24.09 25.69 8.46
C TYR A 84 -24.10 26.04 6.97
N VAL A 85 -23.45 25.22 6.16
CA VAL A 85 -23.55 25.23 4.70
C VAL A 85 -24.28 23.97 4.22
N GLN A 86 -25.01 24.08 3.12
CA GLN A 86 -25.62 22.91 2.46
C GLN A 86 -24.59 22.29 1.52
N LEU A 87 -24.10 21.11 1.87
CA LEU A 87 -23.17 20.34 1.05
C LEU A 87 -23.96 19.53 0.02
N ILE A 88 -23.52 19.58 -1.23
CA ILE A 88 -24.12 18.91 -2.38
C ILE A 88 -23.07 17.94 -2.95
N PRO A 89 -23.18 16.65 -2.65
CA PRO A 89 -22.19 15.66 -3.09
C PRO A 89 -22.18 15.50 -4.62
N GLN A 90 -20.98 15.29 -5.17
CA GLN A 90 -20.78 14.86 -6.54
C GLN A 90 -20.58 13.34 -6.54
N TYR A 91 -21.61 12.61 -6.95
CA TYR A 91 -21.59 11.16 -7.00
C TYR A 91 -21.18 10.66 -8.38
N MET A 92 -20.32 9.63 -8.42
CA MET A 92 -19.82 9.02 -9.67
C MET A 92 -20.92 8.28 -10.44
N PHE A 93 -21.97 7.83 -9.75
CA PHE A 93 -23.03 7.01 -10.31
C PHE A 93 -24.38 7.42 -9.74
N GLU A 94 -25.45 7.02 -10.41
CA GLU A 94 -26.81 7.18 -9.88
C GLU A 94 -27.02 6.38 -8.59
N LYS A 95 -27.91 6.88 -7.72
CA LYS A 95 -28.20 6.29 -6.40
C LYS A 95 -28.51 4.79 -6.45
N LYS A 96 -29.26 4.32 -7.45
CA LYS A 96 -29.55 2.89 -7.64
C LYS A 96 -28.28 2.09 -7.91
N LYS A 97 -27.44 2.58 -8.83
CA LYS A 97 -26.17 1.93 -9.20
C LYS A 97 -25.18 1.90 -8.03
N ILE A 98 -25.11 2.98 -7.25
CA ILE A 98 -24.29 3.02 -6.02
C ILE A 98 -24.71 1.89 -5.08
N LYS A 99 -26.01 1.73 -4.81
CA LYS A 99 -26.50 0.66 -3.93
C LYS A 99 -26.12 -0.73 -4.44
N GLU A 100 -26.27 -0.98 -5.74
CA GLU A 100 -25.87 -2.25 -6.37
C GLU A 100 -24.36 -2.49 -6.22
N MET A 101 -23.53 -1.47 -6.50
CA MET A 101 -22.08 -1.57 -6.37
C MET A 101 -21.65 -1.79 -4.92
N LYS A 102 -22.25 -1.09 -3.95
CA LYS A 102 -22.00 -1.32 -2.53
C LYS A 102 -22.27 -2.78 -2.16
N LEU A 103 -23.42 -3.34 -2.54
CA LEU A 103 -23.75 -4.73 -2.26
C LEU A 103 -22.76 -5.73 -2.89
N ALA A 104 -22.39 -5.51 -4.16
CA ALA A 104 -21.43 -6.37 -4.85
C ALA A 104 -20.04 -6.32 -4.20
N LEU A 105 -19.60 -5.13 -3.82
CA LEU A 105 -18.31 -4.90 -3.19
C LEU A 105 -18.25 -5.48 -1.77
N GLU A 106 -19.30 -5.29 -0.98
CA GLU A 106 -19.45 -5.91 0.33
C GLU A 106 -19.39 -7.45 0.24
N SER A 107 -20.06 -8.04 -0.75
CA SER A 107 -19.98 -9.48 -0.99
C SER A 107 -18.55 -9.93 -1.34
N ARG A 108 -17.83 -9.16 -2.16
CA ARG A 108 -16.44 -9.44 -2.52
C ARG A 108 -15.50 -9.35 -1.32
N ILE A 109 -15.63 -8.29 -0.52
CA ILE A 109 -14.87 -8.09 0.71
C ILE A 109 -15.13 -9.21 1.70
N ASN A 110 -16.40 -9.56 1.94
CA ASN A 110 -16.76 -10.63 2.89
C ASN A 110 -16.17 -11.98 2.49
N ARG A 111 -16.13 -12.32 1.19
CA ARG A 111 -15.46 -13.54 0.72
C ARG A 111 -13.96 -13.52 1.04
N LEU A 112 -13.27 -12.41 0.76
CA LEU A 112 -11.83 -12.28 1.03
C LEU A 112 -11.52 -12.34 2.53
N VAL A 113 -12.36 -11.70 3.37
CA VAL A 113 -12.22 -11.68 4.82
C VAL A 113 -12.47 -13.07 5.41
N GLN A 114 -13.48 -13.79 4.93
CA GLN A 114 -13.79 -15.15 5.39
C GLN A 114 -12.65 -16.12 5.12
N GLN A 115 -11.98 -16.02 3.97
CA GLN A 115 -10.81 -16.85 3.63
C GLN A 115 -9.62 -16.65 4.58
N ALA A 116 -9.56 -15.49 5.26
CA ALA A 116 -8.51 -15.13 6.20
C ALA A 116 -8.96 -15.18 7.68
N GLY A 117 -10.16 -15.70 7.97
CA GLY A 117 -10.80 -15.58 9.30
C GLY A 117 -9.91 -16.08 10.45
N ASP A 118 -9.35 -17.28 10.29
CA ASP A 118 -8.57 -18.00 11.31
C ASP A 118 -7.08 -17.65 11.31
N LEU A 119 -6.64 -16.77 10.40
CA LEU A 119 -5.24 -16.36 10.31
C LEU A 119 -4.86 -15.44 11.48
N SER A 120 -3.61 -15.55 11.92
CA SER A 120 -2.99 -14.58 12.84
C SER A 120 -2.92 -13.18 12.20
N PRO A 121 -2.74 -12.10 12.98
CA PRO A 121 -2.58 -10.76 12.42
C PRO A 121 -1.48 -10.67 11.36
N GLU A 122 -0.32 -11.30 11.62
CA GLU A 122 0.78 -11.35 10.67
C GLU A 122 0.43 -12.11 9.37
N GLU A 123 -0.31 -13.21 9.47
CA GLU A 123 -0.76 -13.96 8.29
C GLU A 123 -1.86 -13.22 7.51
N LYS A 124 -2.72 -12.45 8.19
CA LYS A 124 -3.75 -11.59 7.58
C LYS A 124 -3.13 -10.47 6.76
N GLU A 125 -2.14 -9.77 7.32
CA GLU A 125 -1.38 -8.75 6.60
C GLU A 125 -0.74 -9.33 5.34
N LYS A 126 -0.05 -10.47 5.47
CA LYS A 126 0.58 -11.14 4.34
C LYS A 126 -0.44 -11.57 3.30
N TYR A 127 -1.60 -12.08 3.72
CA TYR A 127 -2.69 -12.45 2.83
C TYR A 127 -3.21 -11.26 2.02
N ILE A 128 -3.39 -10.09 2.65
CA ILE A 128 -3.81 -8.85 1.98
C ILE A 128 -2.74 -8.40 0.97
N HIS A 129 -1.49 -8.32 1.39
CA HIS A 129 -0.36 -7.98 0.51
C HIS A 129 -0.31 -8.93 -0.69
N ASP A 130 -0.42 -10.23 -0.42
CA ASP A 130 -0.36 -11.26 -1.45
C ASP A 130 -1.51 -11.15 -2.45
N PHE A 131 -2.71 -10.81 -1.98
CA PHE A 131 -3.86 -10.55 -2.83
C PHE A 131 -3.58 -9.40 -3.80
N ILE A 132 -3.06 -8.27 -3.31
CA ILE A 132 -2.72 -7.11 -4.16
C ILE A 132 -1.71 -7.51 -5.22
N CYS A 133 -0.56 -8.04 -4.81
CA CYS A 133 0.56 -8.38 -5.70
C CYS A 133 0.27 -9.50 -6.71
N THR A 134 -0.90 -10.15 -6.63
CA THR A 134 -1.29 -11.23 -7.54
C THR A 134 -2.49 -10.86 -8.39
N ASN A 135 -3.37 -9.97 -7.92
CA ASN A 135 -4.66 -9.73 -8.56
C ASN A 135 -4.84 -8.30 -9.07
N VAL A 136 -3.91 -7.38 -8.78
CA VAL A 136 -4.05 -5.96 -9.12
C VAL A 136 -2.95 -5.54 -10.08
N THR A 137 -3.35 -5.08 -11.26
CA THR A 137 -2.44 -4.46 -12.23
C THR A 137 -2.41 -2.95 -12.03
N TYR A 138 -1.22 -2.34 -12.01
CA TYR A 138 -1.12 -0.90 -11.87
C TYR A 138 -1.72 -0.16 -13.08
N ASP A 139 -2.67 0.76 -12.86
CA ASP A 139 -3.36 1.49 -13.93
C ASP A 139 -2.63 2.78 -14.33
N LYS A 140 -1.86 2.70 -15.41
CA LYS A 140 -1.16 3.86 -15.99
C LYS A 140 -2.08 4.91 -16.60
N LEU A 141 -3.35 4.58 -16.87
CA LEU A 141 -4.33 5.55 -17.35
C LEU A 141 -4.90 6.41 -16.21
N LYS A 142 -4.64 6.03 -14.94
CA LYS A 142 -5.03 6.77 -13.74
C LYS A 142 -6.51 7.19 -13.77
N LYS A 143 -7.38 6.28 -14.21
CA LYS A 143 -8.83 6.57 -14.28
C LYS A 143 -9.39 6.77 -12.88
N GLN A 144 -10.45 7.55 -12.77
CA GLN A 144 -11.05 7.92 -11.48
C GLN A 144 -11.38 6.71 -10.59
N TYR A 145 -11.90 5.62 -11.14
CA TYR A 145 -12.19 4.40 -10.37
C TYR A 145 -10.94 3.67 -9.84
N SER A 146 -9.76 3.92 -10.44
CA SER A 146 -8.48 3.31 -10.05
C SER A 146 -7.92 3.90 -8.76
N HIS A 147 -8.42 5.09 -8.36
CA HIS A 147 -8.15 5.74 -7.08
C HIS A 147 -9.04 5.22 -5.94
N GLU A 148 -9.94 4.28 -6.25
CA GLU A 148 -10.97 3.79 -5.35
C GLU A 148 -10.98 2.28 -5.25
N ILE A 149 -11.55 1.75 -4.16
CA ILE A 149 -11.56 0.31 -3.87
C ILE A 149 -12.27 -0.53 -4.95
N ILE A 150 -13.13 0.08 -5.77
CA ILE A 150 -13.77 -0.58 -6.92
C ILE A 150 -12.78 -0.93 -8.04
N GLY A 151 -11.68 -0.19 -8.20
CA GLY A 151 -10.63 -0.55 -9.14
C GLY A 151 -10.02 -1.89 -8.76
N PRO A 152 -9.30 -1.99 -7.62
CA PRO A 152 -8.61 -3.22 -7.25
C PRO A 152 -9.55 -4.41 -6.99
N LEU A 153 -10.69 -4.19 -6.31
CA LEU A 153 -11.55 -5.29 -5.87
C LEU A 153 -12.49 -5.83 -6.95
N GLN A 154 -12.89 -4.99 -7.92
CA GLN A 154 -13.84 -5.38 -8.97
C GLN A 154 -13.19 -5.51 -10.35
N GLN A 155 -12.25 -4.63 -10.69
CA GLN A 155 -11.63 -4.60 -12.01
C GLN A 155 -10.22 -5.20 -12.04
N GLY A 156 -9.61 -5.45 -10.88
CA GLY A 156 -8.23 -5.92 -10.78
C GLY A 156 -7.21 -4.89 -11.27
N VAL A 157 -7.55 -3.59 -11.23
CA VAL A 157 -6.64 -2.50 -11.62
C VAL A 157 -6.67 -1.38 -10.59
N GLY A 158 -5.56 -0.70 -10.35
CA GLY A 158 -5.53 0.41 -9.39
C GLY A 158 -4.27 1.25 -9.47
N VAL A 159 -4.33 2.44 -8.88
CA VAL A 159 -3.15 3.27 -8.59
C VAL A 159 -2.84 3.22 -7.09
N CYS A 160 -1.76 3.89 -6.64
CA CYS A 160 -1.33 3.90 -5.24
C CYS A 160 -2.48 4.16 -4.25
N GLU A 161 -3.30 5.17 -4.50
CA GLU A 161 -4.43 5.52 -3.64
C GLU A 161 -5.49 4.40 -3.55
N GLY A 162 -5.90 3.82 -4.68
CA GLY A 162 -6.89 2.74 -4.72
C GLY A 162 -6.38 1.46 -4.07
N ILE A 163 -5.09 1.14 -4.26
CA ILE A 163 -4.41 0.01 -3.62
C ILE A 163 -4.35 0.23 -2.10
N ALA A 164 -3.90 1.40 -1.64
CA ALA A 164 -3.80 1.71 -0.22
C ALA A 164 -5.17 1.71 0.48
N LYS A 165 -6.21 2.22 -0.18
CA LYS A 165 -7.60 2.12 0.27
C LYS A 165 -8.10 0.68 0.35
N THR A 166 -7.68 -0.18 -0.58
CA THR A 166 -8.04 -1.60 -0.59
C THR A 166 -7.38 -2.35 0.57
N VAL A 167 -6.09 -2.08 0.83
CA VAL A 167 -5.40 -2.61 2.01
C VAL A 167 -6.08 -2.15 3.29
N LYS A 168 -6.38 -0.85 3.42
CA LYS A 168 -7.08 -0.26 4.57
C LYS A 168 -8.41 -0.96 4.86
N ILE A 169 -9.30 -1.05 3.88
CA ILE A 169 -10.63 -1.65 4.11
C ILE A 169 -10.53 -3.15 4.44
N LEU A 170 -9.59 -3.89 3.85
CA LEU A 170 -9.40 -5.31 4.19
C LEU A 170 -8.85 -5.47 5.62
N CYS A 171 -7.87 -4.66 6.02
CA CYS A 171 -7.35 -4.61 7.39
C CYS A 171 -8.47 -4.31 8.40
N ASP A 172 -9.26 -3.26 8.14
CA ASP A 172 -10.37 -2.86 9.03
C ASP A 172 -11.36 -4.00 9.23
N ARG A 173 -11.74 -4.68 8.15
CA ARG A 173 -12.69 -5.80 8.20
C ARG A 173 -12.12 -7.05 8.86
N MET A 174 -10.80 -7.19 8.86
CA MET A 174 -10.08 -8.25 9.58
C MET A 174 -9.72 -7.84 11.02
N GLY A 175 -10.10 -6.65 11.47
CA GLY A 175 -9.88 -6.14 12.82
C GLY A 175 -8.44 -5.68 13.09
N MET A 176 -7.70 -5.32 12.04
CA MET A 176 -6.34 -4.78 12.11
C MET A 176 -6.38 -3.26 12.06
N GLU A 177 -5.58 -2.60 12.89
CA GLU A 177 -5.40 -1.14 12.81
C GLU A 177 -4.51 -0.82 11.61
N CYS A 178 -5.03 -0.02 10.68
CA CYS A 178 -4.34 0.39 9.47
C CYS A 178 -4.64 1.86 9.17
N ILE A 179 -3.65 2.60 8.69
CA ILE A 179 -3.75 4.02 8.32
C ILE A 179 -3.26 4.16 6.89
N ILE A 180 -3.90 4.99 6.08
CA ILE A 180 -3.37 5.38 4.76
C ILE A 180 -2.49 6.61 4.96
N ALA A 181 -1.20 6.52 4.65
CA ALA A 181 -0.28 7.65 4.62
C ALA A 181 -0.25 8.29 3.23
N ILE A 182 -0.04 9.60 3.19
CA ILE A 182 0.07 10.39 1.95
C ILE A 182 1.35 11.21 2.02
N SER A 183 2.16 11.20 0.96
CA SER A 183 3.30 12.09 0.79
C SER A 183 3.05 13.20 -0.22
N GLN A 184 3.85 14.26 -0.14
CA GLN A 184 3.87 15.30 -1.17
C GLN A 184 4.54 14.81 -2.46
N ALA A 185 4.27 15.51 -3.56
CA ALA A 185 5.16 15.48 -4.71
C ALA A 185 6.46 16.23 -4.35
N ASP A 186 7.57 15.81 -4.96
CA ASP A 186 8.85 16.53 -4.92
C ASP A 186 9.36 16.78 -6.35
N PRO A 187 8.86 17.83 -7.02
CA PRO A 187 9.28 18.17 -8.38
C PRO A 187 10.76 18.49 -8.50
N GLU A 188 11.42 18.93 -7.42
CA GLU A 188 12.86 19.24 -7.42
C GLU A 188 13.70 17.96 -7.59
N GLN A 189 13.21 16.85 -7.04
CA GLN A 189 13.78 15.51 -7.25
C GLN A 189 13.15 14.73 -8.43
N GLY A 190 12.35 15.40 -9.26
CA GLY A 190 11.69 14.79 -10.42
C GLY A 190 10.43 13.98 -10.10
N ILE A 191 9.98 13.97 -8.85
CA ILE A 191 8.80 13.22 -8.39
C ILE A 191 7.57 14.13 -8.47
N ARG A 192 6.79 14.01 -9.54
CA ARG A 192 5.65 14.91 -9.82
C ARG A 192 4.31 14.42 -9.26
N TYR A 193 4.30 13.29 -8.57
CA TYR A 193 3.09 12.67 -8.03
C TYR A 193 3.12 12.67 -6.51
N ARG A 194 1.94 12.76 -5.89
CA ARG A 194 1.75 12.37 -4.49
C ARG A 194 1.65 10.86 -4.43
N HIS A 195 2.16 10.26 -3.36
CA HIS A 195 2.10 8.82 -3.16
C HIS A 195 1.23 8.45 -1.96
N ALA A 196 0.62 7.27 -2.01
CA ALA A 196 -0.22 6.73 -0.96
C ALA A 196 0.17 5.28 -0.63
N TRP A 197 0.34 4.99 0.65
CA TRP A 197 0.67 3.66 1.16
C TRP A 197 0.04 3.45 2.55
N ASN A 198 0.35 2.34 3.21
CA ASN A 198 -0.25 1.99 4.50
C ASN A 198 0.75 1.98 5.65
N LEU A 199 0.28 2.33 6.84
CA LEU A 199 0.86 1.91 8.10
C LEU A 199 -0.04 0.83 8.69
N VAL A 200 0.53 -0.31 9.08
CA VAL A 200 -0.19 -1.43 9.70
C VAL A 200 0.37 -1.65 11.10
N LYS A 201 -0.52 -1.78 12.08
CA LYS A 201 -0.12 -2.04 13.46
C LYS A 201 -0.13 -3.53 13.73
N LEU A 202 1.04 -4.07 14.05
CA LEU A 202 1.19 -5.46 14.51
C LEU A 202 1.51 -5.44 15.99
N LYS A 203 0.59 -5.99 16.79
CA LYS A 203 0.62 -5.89 18.26
C LYS A 203 0.59 -4.42 18.69
N ASN A 204 1.70 -3.89 19.21
CA ASN A 204 1.80 -2.52 19.72
C ASN A 204 2.72 -1.62 18.89
N THR A 205 3.17 -2.09 17.72
CA THR A 205 4.14 -1.37 16.88
C THR A 205 3.57 -1.14 15.49
N TRP A 206 3.78 0.07 14.97
CA TRP A 206 3.42 0.44 13.60
C TRP A 206 4.56 0.11 12.65
N TYR A 207 4.22 -0.41 11.48
CA TYR A 207 5.16 -0.66 10.39
C TYR A 207 4.58 -0.10 9.09
N HIS A 208 5.46 0.31 8.18
CA HIS A 208 5.02 0.70 6.86
C HIS A 208 4.85 -0.51 5.95
N LEU A 209 3.79 -0.47 5.14
CA LEU A 209 3.49 -1.42 4.08
C LEU A 209 3.14 -0.65 2.81
N ASP A 210 3.98 -0.77 1.78
CA ASP A 210 3.67 -0.27 0.45
C ASP A 210 3.49 -1.42 -0.55
N ALA A 211 2.26 -1.92 -0.61
CA ALA A 211 1.87 -2.96 -1.56
C ALA A 211 1.87 -2.47 -3.02
N THR A 212 1.87 -1.15 -3.28
CA THR A 212 1.96 -0.61 -4.65
C THR A 212 3.37 -0.81 -5.18
N PHE A 213 4.37 -0.43 -4.38
CA PHE A 213 5.77 -0.58 -4.77
C PHE A 213 6.14 -2.06 -4.88
N ASP A 214 5.75 -2.91 -3.93
CA ASP A 214 5.98 -4.36 -4.04
C ASP A 214 5.27 -5.00 -5.25
N ASN A 215 4.08 -4.53 -5.62
CA ASN A 215 3.35 -5.00 -6.81
C ASN A 215 3.98 -4.57 -8.15
N SER A 216 4.79 -3.51 -8.16
CA SER A 216 5.52 -3.09 -9.36
C SER A 216 6.82 -3.88 -9.61
N LEU A 217 7.29 -4.58 -8.58
CA LEU A 217 8.49 -5.41 -8.62
C LEU A 217 8.15 -6.85 -9.04
N GLY A 218 9.17 -7.67 -9.24
CA GLY A 218 8.99 -9.08 -9.60
C GLY A 218 8.64 -9.28 -11.08
N ARG A 219 8.79 -8.24 -11.92
CA ARG A 219 8.68 -8.30 -13.39
C ARG A 219 9.43 -9.48 -14.01
N TYR A 220 10.51 -9.88 -13.36
CA TYR A 220 11.45 -10.88 -13.84
C TYR A 220 11.32 -12.23 -13.14
N GLY A 221 10.51 -12.34 -12.10
CA GLY A 221 10.45 -13.55 -11.29
C GLY A 221 9.29 -13.62 -10.33
N GLN A 222 9.57 -13.68 -9.03
CA GLN A 222 8.55 -13.92 -8.01
C GLN A 222 8.14 -12.63 -7.30
N LYS A 223 6.99 -12.71 -6.62
CA LYS A 223 6.50 -11.65 -5.74
C LYS A 223 7.57 -11.18 -4.75
N ARG A 224 7.64 -9.87 -4.58
CA ARG A 224 8.60 -9.17 -3.74
C ARG A 224 7.94 -8.64 -2.45
N PHE A 225 8.78 -8.36 -1.47
CA PHE A 225 8.40 -7.90 -0.12
C PHE A 225 9.40 -6.83 0.34
N ASP A 226 9.86 -6.03 -0.63
CA ASP A 226 10.89 -5.00 -0.48
C ASP A 226 10.37 -3.83 0.37
N TYR A 227 9.06 -3.59 0.36
CA TYR A 227 8.37 -2.53 1.12
C TYR A 227 7.38 -3.07 2.15
N TYR A 228 7.65 -4.28 2.64
CA TYR A 228 6.83 -4.99 3.62
C TYR A 228 7.40 -4.87 5.04
N ASN A 229 6.65 -4.21 5.93
CA ASN A 229 7.00 -3.97 7.33
C ASN A 229 8.32 -3.20 7.54
N LEU A 230 8.46 -2.09 6.83
CA LEU A 230 9.60 -1.17 6.97
C LEU A 230 9.47 -0.26 8.20
N ASP A 231 10.62 0.13 8.73
CA ASP A 231 10.74 1.26 9.67
C ASP A 231 10.83 2.60 8.93
N ASP A 232 10.70 3.70 9.67
CA ASP A 232 10.79 5.07 9.12
C ASP A 232 12.11 5.27 8.34
N LYS A 233 13.22 4.73 8.86
CA LYS A 233 14.55 4.89 8.25
C LYS A 233 14.65 4.22 6.88
N MET A 234 14.01 3.07 6.69
CA MET A 234 14.00 2.35 5.41
C MET A 234 12.98 2.95 4.45
N MET A 235 11.80 3.32 4.96
CA MET A 235 10.71 3.86 4.13
C MET A 235 11.08 5.22 3.50
N PHE A 236 11.60 6.16 4.29
CA PHE A 236 11.94 7.51 3.80
C PHE A 236 13.26 7.60 3.01
N ARG A 237 13.79 6.48 2.51
CA ARG A 237 14.92 6.48 1.55
C ARG A 237 14.48 6.86 0.14
N ASP A 238 13.23 6.58 -0.19
CA ASP A 238 12.63 6.84 -1.51
C ASP A 238 11.17 7.34 -1.42
N HIS A 239 10.60 7.42 -0.22
CA HIS A 239 9.31 8.07 0.03
C HIS A 239 9.49 9.52 0.46
N GLN A 240 8.65 10.39 -0.12
CA GLN A 240 8.65 11.82 0.18
C GLN A 240 8.02 12.14 1.55
N PRO A 241 8.29 13.33 2.13
CA PRO A 241 7.72 13.74 3.40
C PRO A 241 6.19 13.63 3.43
N LEU A 242 5.68 13.20 4.58
CA LEU A 242 4.26 13.02 4.84
C LEU A 242 3.51 14.35 4.83
N VAL A 243 2.29 14.34 4.30
CA VAL A 243 1.36 15.49 4.33
C VAL A 243 0.76 15.68 5.73
N TYR A 244 0.47 14.58 6.41
CA TYR A 244 -0.16 14.56 7.73
C TYR A 244 0.75 13.87 8.75
N GLY A 245 0.61 14.25 10.02
CA GLY A 245 1.31 13.54 11.10
C GLY A 245 0.89 12.07 11.14
N MET A 246 1.86 11.17 11.31
CA MET A 246 1.66 9.72 11.41
C MET A 246 2.33 9.18 12.67
N PRO A 247 1.87 8.04 13.21
CA PRO A 247 2.62 7.32 14.24
C PRO A 247 4.01 6.92 13.72
N ALA A 248 5.02 6.99 14.58
CA ALA A 248 6.36 6.55 14.22
C ALA A 248 6.41 5.03 13.99
N CYS A 249 7.24 4.61 13.03
CA CYS A 249 7.57 3.21 12.76
C CYS A 249 9.03 2.94 13.17
N PRO A 250 9.33 2.73 14.48
CA PRO A 250 10.70 2.72 14.97
C PRO A 250 11.44 1.38 14.82
N ASP A 251 10.72 0.29 14.48
CA ASP A 251 11.27 -1.06 14.52
C ASP A 251 11.39 -1.68 13.11
N GLY A 252 12.63 -1.88 12.65
CA GLY A 252 12.90 -2.60 11.41
C GLY A 252 13.09 -4.12 11.58
N SER A 253 12.71 -4.71 12.73
CA SER A 253 12.87 -6.15 13.01
C SER A 253 11.94 -7.04 12.18
N ARG A 254 10.73 -6.54 11.88
CA ARG A 254 9.70 -7.23 11.09
C ARG A 254 9.83 -7.07 9.58
N PHE A 255 10.87 -6.38 9.10
CA PHE A 255 11.16 -6.35 7.67
C PHE A 255 11.25 -7.78 7.13
N TYR A 256 10.49 -8.10 6.08
CA TYR A 256 10.25 -9.46 5.62
C TYR A 256 11.54 -10.30 5.50
N TYR A 257 12.57 -9.76 4.85
CA TYR A 257 13.82 -10.49 4.65
C TYR A 257 14.63 -10.67 5.93
N LYS A 258 14.48 -9.80 6.93
CA LYS A 258 15.13 -9.98 8.23
C LYS A 258 14.44 -11.07 9.05
N GLU A 259 13.12 -11.01 9.14
CA GLU A 259 12.30 -11.99 9.85
C GLU A 259 12.47 -13.40 9.27
N ASN A 260 12.54 -13.52 7.94
CA ASN A 260 12.73 -14.79 7.25
C ASN A 260 14.20 -15.25 7.13
N ARG A 261 15.15 -14.58 7.80
CA ARG A 261 16.60 -14.89 7.75
C ARG A 261 17.18 -14.88 6.32
N LEU A 262 16.67 -13.99 5.49
CA LEU A 262 17.08 -13.68 4.12
C LEU A 262 17.83 -12.34 4.03
N SER A 263 18.28 -11.78 5.15
CA SER A 263 19.06 -10.54 5.19
C SER A 263 20.54 -10.83 5.46
N LEU A 264 21.34 -10.74 4.39
CA LEU A 264 22.73 -11.20 4.34
C LEU A 264 23.72 -10.05 4.52
N THR A 265 24.85 -10.35 5.16
CA THR A 265 25.95 -9.39 5.41
C THR A 265 27.23 -9.71 4.65
N LYS A 266 27.36 -10.94 4.14
CA LYS A 266 28.59 -11.48 3.59
C LYS A 266 28.31 -12.17 2.26
N VAL A 267 29.22 -12.02 1.30
CA VAL A 267 29.08 -12.63 -0.03
C VAL A 267 29.17 -14.17 0.07
N GLU A 268 29.92 -14.67 1.05
CA GLU A 268 30.06 -16.10 1.32
C GLU A 268 28.72 -16.75 1.68
N ASP A 269 27.86 -16.03 2.41
CA ASP A 269 26.51 -16.49 2.75
C ASP A 269 25.64 -16.63 1.49
N VAL A 270 25.83 -15.76 0.50
CA VAL A 270 25.12 -15.83 -0.79
C VAL A 270 25.46 -17.15 -1.49
N SER A 271 26.73 -17.54 -1.53
CA SER A 271 27.16 -18.83 -2.12
C SER A 271 26.47 -20.01 -1.45
N GLY A 272 26.51 -20.06 -0.12
CA GLY A 272 25.91 -21.15 0.66
C GLY A 272 24.40 -21.26 0.44
N ARG A 273 23.70 -20.12 0.41
CA ARG A 273 22.26 -20.07 0.11
C ARG A 273 21.97 -20.48 -1.33
N MET A 274 22.79 -20.05 -2.30
CA MET A 274 22.64 -20.40 -3.70
C MET A 274 22.79 -21.91 -3.93
N LYS A 275 23.75 -22.58 -3.28
CA LYS A 275 23.88 -24.04 -3.33
C LYS A 275 22.61 -24.75 -2.81
N ALA A 276 21.98 -24.22 -1.77
CA ALA A 276 20.73 -24.76 -1.25
C ALA A 276 19.55 -24.54 -2.21
N VAL A 277 19.46 -23.36 -2.84
CA VAL A 277 18.45 -23.01 -3.86
C VAL A 277 18.55 -23.98 -5.06
N LEU A 278 19.75 -24.17 -5.59
CA LEU A 278 20.01 -25.10 -6.70
C LEU A 278 19.68 -26.55 -6.35
N ARG A 279 20.08 -27.02 -5.16
CA ARG A 279 19.75 -28.37 -4.69
C ARG A 279 18.24 -28.60 -4.59
N LYS A 280 17.50 -27.58 -4.15
CA LYS A 280 16.04 -27.61 -4.04
C LYS A 280 15.33 -27.32 -5.37
N LYS A 281 16.07 -27.07 -6.46
CA LYS A 281 15.55 -26.67 -7.78
C LYS A 281 14.62 -25.46 -7.70
N GLN A 282 14.92 -24.52 -6.80
CA GLN A 282 14.16 -23.29 -6.67
C GLN A 282 14.52 -22.36 -7.85
N PRO A 283 13.52 -21.76 -8.52
CA PRO A 283 13.76 -20.91 -9.68
C PRO A 283 14.33 -19.54 -9.30
N TYR A 284 14.07 -19.07 -8.09
CA TYR A 284 14.47 -17.74 -7.61
C TYR A 284 15.07 -17.81 -6.21
N PHE A 285 16.01 -16.91 -5.95
CA PHE A 285 16.55 -16.62 -4.64
C PHE A 285 16.52 -15.12 -4.39
N VAL A 286 15.64 -14.68 -3.50
CA VAL A 286 15.50 -13.26 -3.14
C VAL A 286 16.07 -13.02 -1.75
N PHE A 287 16.89 -11.97 -1.61
CA PHE A 287 17.52 -11.62 -0.34
C PHE A 287 17.79 -10.11 -0.24
N HIS A 288 17.82 -9.62 1.00
CA HIS A 288 18.22 -8.25 1.34
C HIS A 288 19.70 -8.20 1.68
N TRP A 289 20.43 -7.22 1.17
CA TRP A 289 21.82 -6.95 1.51
C TRP A 289 21.95 -5.89 2.58
N ARG A 290 22.61 -6.26 3.69
CA ARG A 290 22.95 -5.37 4.81
C ARG A 290 24.44 -5.39 5.14
N GLY A 291 25.28 -5.87 4.22
CA GLY A 291 26.73 -5.98 4.39
C GLY A 291 27.52 -4.70 4.11
N GLY A 292 26.86 -3.55 4.00
CA GLY A 292 27.45 -2.27 3.64
C GLY A 292 26.78 -1.65 2.42
N ALA A 293 27.41 -0.63 1.83
CA ALA A 293 26.89 0.02 0.62
C ALA A 293 26.79 -0.97 -0.55
N LEU A 294 25.65 -0.98 -1.23
CA LEU A 294 25.43 -1.81 -2.42
C LEU A 294 25.99 -1.07 -3.64
N ASN A 295 27.30 -1.17 -3.84
CA ASN A 295 27.99 -0.59 -4.99
C ASN A 295 28.24 -1.64 -6.08
N ARG A 296 28.80 -1.20 -7.22
CA ARG A 296 29.09 -2.06 -8.37
C ARG A 296 30.02 -3.23 -8.02
N GLU A 297 31.06 -3.00 -7.22
CA GLU A 297 32.01 -4.04 -6.82
C GLU A 297 31.32 -5.16 -6.00
N VAL A 298 30.47 -4.78 -5.05
CA VAL A 298 29.70 -5.74 -4.25
C VAL A 298 28.75 -6.56 -5.13
N LEU A 299 28.07 -5.91 -6.08
CA LEU A 299 27.19 -6.59 -7.04
C LEU A 299 27.96 -7.55 -7.94
N GLU A 300 29.09 -7.13 -8.51
CA GLU A 300 29.93 -7.97 -9.35
C GLU A 300 30.45 -9.21 -8.58
N ARG A 301 30.83 -9.04 -7.32
CA ARG A 301 31.22 -10.15 -6.44
C ARG A 301 30.06 -11.10 -6.16
N ILE A 302 28.86 -10.59 -5.87
CA ILE A 302 27.66 -11.39 -5.66
C ILE A 302 27.33 -12.20 -6.92
N VAL A 303 27.32 -11.57 -8.09
CA VAL A 303 27.05 -12.22 -9.38
C VAL A 303 28.10 -13.29 -9.66
N TRP A 304 29.38 -12.98 -9.48
CA TRP A 304 30.47 -13.94 -9.65
C TRP A 304 30.26 -15.18 -8.78
N THR A 305 30.10 -14.98 -7.47
CA THR A 305 29.92 -16.08 -6.51
C THR A 305 28.68 -16.92 -6.77
N ALA A 306 27.56 -16.30 -7.13
CA ALA A 306 26.33 -17.01 -7.48
C ALA A 306 26.45 -17.76 -8.82
N SER A 307 27.14 -17.17 -9.81
CA SER A 307 27.39 -17.80 -11.12
C SER A 307 28.27 -19.04 -10.99
N GLU A 308 29.32 -19.00 -10.17
CA GLU A 308 30.17 -20.17 -9.92
C GLU A 308 29.37 -21.32 -9.33
N ALA A 309 28.53 -21.05 -8.32
CA ALA A 309 27.66 -22.07 -7.74
C ALA A 309 26.65 -22.64 -8.76
N ALA A 310 26.12 -21.81 -9.66
CA ALA A 310 25.18 -22.23 -10.70
C ALA A 310 25.85 -23.07 -11.80
N ARG A 311 27.07 -22.70 -12.22
CA ARG A 311 27.85 -23.42 -13.24
C ARG A 311 28.19 -24.84 -12.83
N GLU A 312 28.45 -25.10 -11.55
CA GLU A 312 28.61 -26.46 -11.00
C GLU A 312 27.40 -27.38 -11.28
N LYS A 313 26.23 -26.79 -11.59
CA LYS A 313 24.98 -27.49 -11.91
C LYS A 313 24.53 -27.31 -13.36
N GLY A 314 25.39 -26.76 -14.22
CA GLY A 314 25.05 -26.45 -15.62
C GLY A 314 23.95 -25.40 -15.74
N LYS A 315 23.82 -24.49 -14.76
CA LYS A 315 22.84 -23.42 -14.74
C LYS A 315 23.51 -22.06 -14.90
N TYR A 316 22.70 -21.08 -15.31
CA TYR A 316 23.07 -19.68 -15.41
C TYR A 316 22.25 -18.86 -14.43
N ILE A 317 22.62 -17.59 -14.24
CA ILE A 317 21.86 -16.68 -13.39
C ILE A 317 21.59 -15.34 -14.07
N ARG A 318 20.55 -14.66 -13.58
CA ARG A 318 20.33 -13.23 -13.74
C ARG A 318 20.03 -12.62 -12.38
N LEU A 319 20.69 -11.53 -12.06
CA LEU A 319 20.44 -10.72 -10.88
C LEU A 319 19.50 -9.59 -11.24
N SER A 320 18.40 -9.41 -10.50
CA SER A 320 17.63 -8.16 -10.50
C SER A 320 17.79 -7.44 -9.18
N VAL A 321 17.84 -6.11 -9.20
CA VAL A 321 18.21 -5.29 -8.04
C VAL A 321 17.24 -4.13 -7.84
N ASN A 322 16.59 -4.09 -6.67
CA ASN A 322 16.00 -2.88 -6.11
C ASN A 322 17.04 -2.19 -5.22
N TYR A 323 17.65 -1.13 -5.74
CA TYR A 323 18.73 -0.42 -5.06
C TYR A 323 18.27 0.33 -3.80
N ARG A 324 17.05 0.88 -3.80
CA ARG A 324 16.57 1.72 -2.69
C ARG A 324 16.43 0.91 -1.40
N GLN A 325 15.96 -0.33 -1.53
CA GLN A 325 15.82 -1.27 -0.42
C GLN A 325 16.96 -2.30 -0.32
N ALA A 326 17.95 -2.22 -1.22
CA ALA A 326 19.07 -3.15 -1.30
C ALA A 326 18.64 -4.64 -1.35
N VAL A 327 17.55 -4.93 -2.08
CA VAL A 327 17.01 -6.28 -2.23
C VAL A 327 17.27 -6.79 -3.64
N MET A 328 17.73 -8.04 -3.74
CA MET A 328 18.13 -8.68 -4.99
C MET A 328 17.35 -9.97 -5.22
N GLU A 329 16.99 -10.23 -6.49
CA GLU A 329 16.57 -11.57 -6.95
C GLU A 329 17.66 -12.18 -7.80
N ILE A 330 18.03 -13.42 -7.50
CA ILE A 330 18.80 -14.27 -8.42
C ILE A 330 17.82 -15.25 -9.05
N ALA A 331 17.61 -15.13 -10.36
CA ALA A 331 16.89 -16.12 -11.16
C ALA A 331 17.86 -17.22 -11.63
N VAL A 332 17.47 -18.48 -11.54
CA VAL A 332 18.21 -19.64 -12.06
C VAL A 332 17.71 -19.96 -13.46
N LEU A 333 18.61 -20.02 -14.44
CA LEU A 333 18.30 -20.12 -15.87
C LEU A 333 18.93 -21.36 -16.50
N GLU A 334 18.31 -21.85 -17.59
CA GLU A 334 18.82 -22.94 -18.41
C GLU A 334 19.84 -22.47 -19.47
N SER A 335 19.82 -21.19 -19.83
CA SER A 335 20.69 -20.59 -20.84
C SER A 335 21.29 -19.27 -20.37
N GLN A 336 22.45 -18.93 -20.93
CA GLN A 336 23.11 -17.66 -20.65
C GLN A 336 22.35 -16.48 -21.28
N LEU A 337 22.25 -15.38 -20.55
CA LEU A 337 21.77 -14.09 -21.06
C LEU A 337 22.95 -13.15 -21.31
N GLN A 338 22.76 -12.19 -22.22
CA GLN A 338 23.74 -11.12 -22.45
C GLN A 338 23.87 -10.18 -21.26
N GLU A 339 22.73 -9.82 -20.64
CA GLU A 339 22.68 -8.96 -19.47
C GLU A 339 22.41 -9.80 -18.21
N THR A 340 23.34 -9.74 -17.26
CA THR A 340 23.29 -10.53 -16.02
C THR A 340 22.84 -9.73 -14.82
N ILE A 341 22.84 -8.39 -14.89
CA ILE A 341 22.35 -7.49 -13.83
C ILE A 341 21.30 -6.58 -14.43
N CYS A 342 20.07 -6.69 -13.94
CA CYS A 342 18.96 -5.83 -14.33
C CYS A 342 18.54 -4.96 -13.13
N ARG A 343 18.16 -3.72 -13.41
CA ARG A 343 17.54 -2.86 -12.41
C ARG A 343 16.03 -3.16 -12.32
N GLU A 344 15.49 -3.14 -11.11
CA GLU A 344 14.04 -3.09 -10.87
C GLU A 344 13.75 -1.83 -10.05
N GLU A 345 12.94 -0.93 -10.62
CA GLU A 345 12.48 0.27 -9.92
C GLU A 345 11.05 0.08 -9.42
N ALA A 346 10.86 0.24 -8.11
CA ALA A 346 9.57 0.00 -7.45
C ALA A 346 8.50 1.07 -7.74
N ASN A 347 8.81 2.09 -8.54
CA ASN A 347 7.91 3.17 -8.90
C ASN A 347 7.72 3.31 -10.42
N GLU A 348 8.14 2.35 -11.25
CA GLU A 348 7.97 2.38 -12.72
C GLU A 348 6.50 2.54 -13.16
N GLY A 349 5.55 2.13 -12.31
CA GLY A 349 4.12 2.32 -12.53
C GLY A 349 3.68 3.78 -12.43
N GLU A 350 4.32 4.54 -11.54
CA GLU A 350 3.98 5.92 -11.19
C GLU A 350 4.59 6.94 -12.17
N LEU A 351 5.70 6.58 -12.83
CA LEU A 351 6.38 7.40 -13.83
C LEU A 351 5.47 7.64 -15.03
N ASP A 352 5.31 8.92 -15.41
CA ASP A 352 4.56 9.29 -16.61
C ASP A 352 5.19 8.60 -17.83
N GLY A 353 4.38 7.93 -18.65
CA GLY A 353 4.83 7.09 -19.78
C GLY A 353 5.53 7.81 -20.94
N ARG A 354 6.13 8.99 -20.71
CA ARG A 354 6.95 9.74 -21.66
C ARG A 354 8.45 9.38 -21.62
N GLU A 355 8.86 8.49 -20.72
CA GLU A 355 10.23 7.95 -20.66
C GLU A 355 10.29 6.52 -21.23
N LYS A 356 9.93 6.37 -22.51
CA LYS A 356 10.28 5.20 -23.30
C LYS A 356 10.94 5.60 -24.60
#